data_AF-A0A8J7Z655-F1
#
_entry.id   AF-A0A8J7Z655-F1
#
_cell.length_a   1.000
_cell.length_b   1.000
_cell.length_c   1.000
_cell.angle_alpha   90.00
_cell.angle_beta   90.00
_cell.angle_gamma   90.00
#
_symmetry.space_group_name_H-M   'P 1'
#
loop_
_entity.id
_entity.type
_entity.pdbx_description
1 polymer ?
#
loop_
_entity_poly.entity_id
_entity_poly.type
_entity_poly.pdbx_seq_one_letter_code
_entity_poly.pdbx_strand_id
1 'polypeptide(L)'
;MEEATYTTGALEKQTKEFIAIGISIITNCESCIEWHINQALKDGASKEQIYETIGVAIEMGGGPATVVSRFAVKVLEYHLEKMN
;
A
#
# COMPACT_ATOMS: atom_id res chain seq x y z
N MET A 1 12.78 14.26 -0.74
CA MET A 1 12.19 13.97 0.59
C MET A 1 11.74 12.52 0.72
N GLU A 2 11.13 11.93 -0.31
CA GLU A 2 10.75 10.51 -0.33
C GLU A 2 11.92 9.60 0.08
N GLU A 3 13.05 9.66 -0.63
CA GLU A 3 14.22 8.81 -0.36
C GLU A 3 14.66 8.85 1.12
N ALA A 4 14.73 10.05 1.72
CA ALA A 4 15.05 10.22 3.13
C ALA A 4 13.97 9.63 4.07
N THR A 5 12.70 9.70 3.68
CA THR A 5 11.57 9.21 4.49
C THR A 5 11.51 7.69 4.48
N TYR A 6 11.74 7.06 3.33
CA TYR A 6 11.63 5.61 3.14
C TYR A 6 12.95 4.86 3.33
N THR A 7 14.05 5.55 3.62
CA THR A 7 15.30 4.89 4.07
C THR A 7 15.03 4.11 5.38
N THR A 8 15.52 2.87 5.47
CA THR A 8 15.41 2.06 6.70
C THR A 8 16.02 2.80 7.90
N GLY A 9 15.35 2.72 9.05
CA GLY A 9 15.81 3.26 10.32
C GLY A 9 15.20 2.46 11.47
N ALA A 10 14.58 3.13 12.45
CA ALA A 10 13.83 2.44 13.51
C ALA A 10 12.62 1.64 12.99
N LEU A 11 12.12 2.00 11.80
CA LEU A 11 11.17 1.21 11.01
C LEU A 11 11.83 0.81 9.71
N GLU A 12 11.60 -0.44 9.30
CA GLU A 12 11.98 -0.94 7.98
C GLU A 12 11.22 -0.19 6.89
N LYS A 13 11.85 -0.07 5.71
CA LYS A 13 11.23 0.56 4.53
C LYS A 13 9.87 -0.06 4.22
N GLN A 14 9.79 -1.39 4.16
CA GLN A 14 8.53 -2.12 3.97
C GLN A 14 7.42 -1.69 4.94
N THR A 15 7.72 -1.53 6.23
CA THR A 15 6.74 -1.07 7.22
C THR A 15 6.23 0.34 6.92
N LYS A 16 7.13 1.23 6.47
CA LYS A 16 6.75 2.60 6.06
C LYS A 16 5.87 2.60 4.82
N GLU A 17 6.11 1.69 3.87
CA GLU A 17 5.24 1.53 2.71
C GLU A 17 3.84 1.06 3.12
N PHE A 18 3.71 0.13 4.07
CA PHE A 18 2.39 -0.28 4.58
C PHE A 18 1.62 0.88 5.22
N ILE A 19 2.30 1.72 6.01
CA ILE A 19 1.71 2.94 6.56
C ILE A 19 1.24 3.87 5.44
N ALA A 20 2.07 4.06 4.41
CA ALA A 20 1.75 4.92 3.28
C ALA A 20 0.56 4.40 2.47
N ILE A 21 0.48 3.08 2.22
CA ILE A 21 -0.67 2.43 1.58
C ILE A 21 -1.94 2.71 2.38
N GLY A 22 -1.93 2.49 3.70
CA GLY A 22 -3.07 2.77 4.57
C GLY A 22 -3.52 4.24 4.46
N ILE A 23 -2.60 5.19 4.59
CA ILE A 23 -2.89 6.63 4.47
C ILE A 23 -3.43 6.97 3.07
N SER A 24 -2.85 6.40 2.01
CA SER A 24 -3.27 6.67 0.63
C SER A 24 -4.70 6.22 0.34
N ILE A 25 -5.15 5.11 0.96
CA ILE A 25 -6.53 4.63 0.89
C ILE A 25 -7.46 5.60 1.64
N ILE A 26 -7.11 5.98 2.88
CA ILE A 26 -7.94 6.88 3.70
C ILE A 26 -8.08 8.27 3.06
N THR A 27 -7.02 8.76 2.43
CA THR A 27 -6.99 10.06 1.74
C THR A 27 -7.53 10.01 0.30
N ASN A 28 -7.89 8.82 -0.19
CA ASN A 28 -8.36 8.58 -1.56
C ASN A 28 -7.40 9.13 -2.64
N CYS A 29 -6.10 8.90 -2.49
CA CYS A 29 -5.08 9.28 -3.47
C CYS A 29 -4.71 8.06 -4.35
N GLU A 30 -5.37 7.87 -5.49
CA GLU A 30 -5.13 6.73 -6.39
C GLU A 30 -3.68 6.62 -6.87
N SER A 31 -3.05 7.73 -7.27
CA SER A 31 -1.64 7.72 -7.68
C SER A 31 -0.69 7.34 -6.53
N CYS A 32 -1.01 7.73 -5.30
CA CYS A 32 -0.26 7.34 -4.12
C CYS A 32 -0.44 5.85 -3.81
N ILE A 33 -1.68 5.33 -3.92
CA ILE A 33 -1.99 3.90 -3.74
C ILE A 33 -1.14 3.07 -4.71
N GLU A 34 -1.14 3.45 -6.00
CA GLU A 34 -0.36 2.72 -7.01
C GLU A 34 1.13 2.76 -6.74
N TRP A 35 1.66 3.95 -6.45
CA TRP A 35 3.09 4.11 -6.16
C TRP A 35 3.52 3.24 -4.98
N HIS A 36 2.84 3.37 -3.83
CA HIS A 36 3.28 2.70 -2.60
C HIS A 36 3.05 1.18 -2.62
N ILE A 37 2.02 0.68 -3.32
CA ILE A 37 1.88 -0.76 -3.56
C ILE A 37 3.06 -1.29 -4.38
N ASN A 38 3.44 -0.60 -5.46
CA ASN A 38 4.57 -1.01 -6.29
C ASN A 38 5.90 -0.98 -5.50
N GLN A 39 6.11 0.06 -4.70
CA GLN A 39 7.32 0.18 -3.89
C GLN A 39 7.39 -0.88 -2.79
N ALA A 40 6.27 -1.21 -2.14
CA ALA A 40 6.20 -2.32 -1.18
C ALA A 40 6.56 -3.67 -1.83
N LEU A 41 6.00 -3.97 -3.01
CA LEU A 41 6.30 -5.19 -3.75
C LEU A 41 7.78 -5.28 -4.14
N LYS A 42 8.39 -4.18 -4.62
CA LYS A 42 9.83 -4.11 -4.92
C LYS A 42 10.70 -4.29 -3.68
N ASP A 43 10.20 -3.93 -2.50
CA ASP A 43 10.84 -4.15 -1.20
C ASP A 43 10.59 -5.57 -0.65
N GLY A 44 9.98 -6.45 -1.44
CA GLY A 44 9.74 -7.86 -1.08
C GLY A 44 8.51 -8.10 -0.24
N ALA A 45 7.56 -7.16 -0.16
CA ALA A 45 6.28 -7.40 0.49
C ALA A 45 5.50 -8.50 -0.22
N SER A 46 4.94 -9.43 0.57
CA SER A 46 4.05 -10.46 0.04
C SER A 46 2.67 -9.89 -0.27
N LYS A 47 1.94 -10.60 -1.14
CA LYS A 47 0.54 -10.30 -1.47
C LYS A 47 -0.33 -10.24 -0.20
N GLU A 48 -0.10 -11.18 0.72
CA GLU A 48 -0.83 -11.31 1.98
C GLU A 48 -0.58 -10.10 2.89
N GLN A 49 0.67 -9.64 3.01
CA GLN A 49 1.01 -8.46 3.82
C GLN A 49 0.29 -7.19 3.30
N ILE A 50 0.20 -7.04 1.97
CA ILE A 50 -0.51 -5.89 1.37
C ILE A 50 -2.02 -6.03 1.58
N TYR A 51 -2.60 -7.23 1.48
CA TYR A 51 -4.02 -7.43 1.80
C TYR A 51 -4.34 -7.17 3.28
N GLU A 52 -3.49 -7.61 4.21
CA GLU A 52 -3.66 -7.28 5.64
C GLU A 52 -3.62 -5.76 5.86
N THR A 53 -2.70 -5.05 5.19
CA THR A 53 -2.62 -3.59 5.23
C THR A 53 -3.91 -2.93 4.72
N ILE A 54 -4.44 -3.40 3.58
CA ILE A 54 -5.72 -2.94 3.03
C ILE A 54 -6.87 -3.24 4.02
N GLY A 55 -6.87 -4.41 4.64
CA GLY A 55 -7.87 -4.79 5.65
C GLY A 55 -7.88 -3.85 6.85
N VAL A 56 -6.70 -3.47 7.36
CA VAL A 56 -6.59 -2.46 8.42
C VAL A 56 -7.12 -1.10 7.95
N ALA A 57 -6.83 -0.69 6.72
CA ALA A 57 -7.36 0.57 6.17
C ALA A 57 -8.89 0.56 6.05
N ILE A 58 -9.47 -0.58 5.66
CA ILE A 58 -10.93 -0.78 5.60
C ILE A 58 -11.55 -0.67 6.99
N GLU A 59 -11.00 -1.36 7.99
CA GLU A 59 -11.51 -1.29 9.37
C GLU A 59 -11.49 0.15 9.91
N MET A 60 -10.38 0.87 9.70
CA MET A 60 -10.21 2.22 10.21
C MET A 60 -11.00 3.29 9.44
N GLY A 61 -11.23 3.09 8.14
CA GLY A 61 -11.91 4.05 7.28
C GLY A 61 -13.38 3.73 6.97
N GLY A 62 -13.86 2.55 7.35
CA GLY A 62 -15.22 2.08 7.11
C GLY A 62 -15.63 2.10 5.64
N GLY A 63 -16.90 2.40 5.38
CA GLY A 63 -17.51 2.37 4.04
C GLY A 63 -16.71 3.11 2.94
N PRO A 64 -16.27 4.37 3.16
CA PRO A 64 -15.44 5.08 2.19
C PRO A 64 -14.16 4.32 1.82
N ALA A 65 -13.41 3.83 2.81
CA ALA A 65 -12.19 3.08 2.56
C ALA A 65 -12.46 1.74 1.87
N THR A 66 -13.59 1.08 2.15
CA THR A 66 -14.01 -0.14 1.43
C THR A 66 -14.15 0.11 -0.07
N VAL A 67 -14.76 1.23 -0.47
CA VAL A 67 -14.96 1.57 -1.89
C VAL A 67 -13.61 1.86 -2.56
N VAL A 68 -12.75 2.66 -1.92
CA VAL A 68 -11.40 2.99 -2.44
C VAL A 68 -10.51 1.76 -2.53
N SER A 69 -10.62 0.85 -1.57
CA SER A 69 -9.79 -0.37 -1.51
C SER A 69 -9.98 -1.29 -2.72
N ARG A 70 -11.11 -1.19 -3.44
CA ARG A 70 -11.27 -1.88 -4.73
C ARG A 70 -10.19 -1.47 -5.74
N PHE A 71 -9.79 -0.20 -5.76
CA PHE A 71 -8.70 0.27 -6.60
C PHE A 71 -7.35 -0.33 -6.13
N ALA A 72 -7.08 -0.29 -4.83
CA ALA A 72 -5.86 -0.87 -4.25
C ALA A 72 -5.67 -2.36 -4.61
N VAL A 73 -6.74 -3.17 -4.50
CA VAL A 73 -6.71 -4.59 -4.88
C VAL A 73 -6.36 -4.78 -6.36
N LYS A 74 -6.98 -3.98 -7.25
CA LYS A 74 -6.68 -4.06 -8.69
C LYS A 74 -5.24 -3.70 -9.01
N VAL A 75 -4.69 -2.69 -8.33
CA VAL A 75 -3.30 -2.29 -8.55
C VAL A 75 -2.34 -3.38 -8.09
N LEU A 76 -2.60 -3.99 -6.93
CA LEU A 76 -1.83 -5.14 -6.45
C LEU A 76 -1.84 -6.28 -7.47
N GLU A 77 -3.02 -6.67 -7.98
CA GLU A 77 -3.16 -7.73 -8.99
C GLU A 77 -2.40 -7.41 -10.27
N TYR A 78 -2.54 -6.18 -10.78
CA TYR A 78 -1.82 -5.71 -11.97
C TYR A 78 -0.30 -5.80 -11.83
N HIS A 79 0.26 -5.41 -10.68
CA HIS A 79 1.70 -5.50 -10.46
C HIS A 79 2.18 -6.94 -10.30
N LEU A 80 1.40 -7.80 -9.62
CA LEU A 80 1.72 -9.22 -9.49
C LEU A 80 1.71 -9.93 -10.84
N GLU A 81 0.76 -9.61 -11.73
CA GLU A 81 0.72 -10.15 -13.09
C GLU A 81 1.95 -9.76 -13.91
N LYS A 82 2.45 -8.53 -13.76
CA LYS A 82 3.61 -8.02 -14.50
C LYS A 82 4.97 -8.43 -13.95
N MET A 83 5.01 -8.96 -12.74
CA MET A 83 6.24 -9.46 -12.11
C MET A 83 6.51 -10.94 -12.43
N ASN A 84 5.53 -11.64 -13.02
CA ASN A 84 5.65 -13.00 -13.55
C ASN A 84 6.00 -12.99 -15.04
#